data_AF-A0A401V211-F1
#
_entry.id   AF-A0A401V211-F1
#
_cell.length_a   1.000
_cell.length_b   1.000
_cell.length_c   1.000
_cell.angle_alpha   90.00
_cell.angle_beta   90.00
_cell.angle_gamma   90.00
#
_symmetry.space_group_name_H-M   'P 1'
#
loop_
_entity.id
_entity.type
_entity.pdbx_description
1 polymer ?
#
loop_
_entity_poly.entity_id
_entity_poly.type
_entity_poly.pdbx_seq_one_letter_code
_entity_poly.pdbx_strand_id
1 'polypeptide(L)'
;MTSIKDAADTFLESRRIAVTGVSRTPESHGANVVYRRLREVGYEVFAVNPHAATVEGDRAYETLGAIPGGVDAVVVATRPEHARATVQEAIDLGVGQVWMHRSVDRGSVDDDATRLGREHGLTVIDGGCPLMYGRAADRGHRVMCRLMTLTRRVPREV
;
A
#
# COMPACT_ATOMS: atom_id res chain seq x y z
N MET A 1 -12.46 -14.23 -10.03
CA MET A 1 -12.46 -13.29 -8.89
C MET A 1 -11.47 -13.85 -7.89
N THR A 2 -10.44 -13.08 -7.55
CA THR A 2 -9.36 -13.53 -6.66
C THR A 2 -9.75 -13.18 -5.24
N SER A 3 -9.55 -14.07 -4.26
CA SER A 3 -9.84 -13.70 -2.87
C SER A 3 -8.87 -12.60 -2.40
N ILE A 4 -9.29 -11.71 -1.49
CA ILE A 4 -8.37 -10.71 -0.96
C ILE A 4 -7.14 -11.35 -0.31
N LYS A 5 -7.31 -12.55 0.27
CA LYS A 5 -6.22 -13.26 0.90
C LYS A 5 -5.18 -13.68 -0.14
N ASP A 6 -5.59 -14.26 -1.26
CA ASP A 6 -4.66 -14.69 -2.32
C ASP A 6 -3.99 -13.50 -3.00
N ALA A 7 -4.74 -12.41 -3.21
CA ALA A 7 -4.19 -11.16 -3.72
C ALA A 7 -3.16 -10.56 -2.75
N ALA A 8 -3.44 -10.59 -1.45
CA ALA A 8 -2.53 -10.12 -0.41
C ALA A 8 -1.28 -10.99 -0.29
N ASP A 9 -1.43 -12.31 -0.38
CA ASP A 9 -0.31 -13.24 -0.36
C ASP A 9 0.61 -12.98 -1.57
N THR A 10 0.04 -12.84 -2.78
CA THR A 10 0.79 -12.46 -4.00
C THR A 10 1.48 -11.11 -3.86
N PHE A 11 0.81 -10.10 -3.30
CA PHE A 11 1.42 -8.80 -3.02
C PHE A 11 2.62 -8.93 -2.07
N LEU A 12 2.51 -9.75 -1.03
CA LEU A 12 3.54 -9.93 -0.01
C LEU A 12 4.68 -10.88 -0.42
N GLU A 13 4.58 -11.53 -1.58
CA GLU A 13 5.72 -12.20 -2.24
C GLU A 13 6.71 -11.20 -2.85
N SER A 14 6.28 -9.96 -3.07
CA SER A 14 7.14 -8.86 -3.53
C SER A 14 8.31 -8.61 -2.59
N ARG A 15 9.46 -8.20 -3.13
CA ARG A 15 10.65 -7.88 -2.33
C ARG A 15 10.79 -6.39 -2.08
N ARG A 16 10.57 -5.60 -3.12
CA ARG A 16 10.76 -4.14 -3.16
C ARG A 16 9.41 -3.45 -3.16
N ILE A 17 9.07 -2.74 -2.07
CA ILE A 17 7.75 -2.15 -1.89
C ILE A 17 7.88 -0.64 -1.68
N ALA A 18 7.21 0.15 -2.51
CA ALA A 18 7.04 1.58 -2.24
C ALA A 18 5.83 1.81 -1.32
N VAL A 19 5.95 2.75 -0.38
CA VAL A 19 4.82 3.22 0.44
C VAL A 19 4.67 4.71 0.21
N THR A 20 3.55 5.12 -0.38
CA THR A 20 3.25 6.54 -0.58
C THR A 20 2.56 7.15 0.64
N GLY A 21 2.76 8.44 0.87
CA GLY A 21 2.14 9.16 1.99
C GLY A 21 2.88 9.00 3.32
N VAL A 22 4.10 8.43 3.33
CA VAL A 22 4.94 8.36 4.53
C VAL A 22 5.32 9.78 4.95
N SER A 23 4.99 10.16 6.18
CA SER A 23 5.13 11.53 6.69
C SER A 23 6.40 11.74 7.50
N ARG A 24 6.92 12.98 7.52
CA ARG A 24 7.98 13.42 8.46
C ARG A 24 7.46 13.66 9.87
N THR A 25 6.15 13.80 10.03
CA THR A 25 5.45 13.99 11.31
C THR A 25 4.48 12.81 11.46
N PRO A 26 4.99 11.64 11.87
CA PRO A 26 4.30 10.36 11.68
C PRO A 26 2.99 10.25 12.47
N GLU A 27 2.86 10.93 13.61
CA GLU A 27 1.75 10.77 14.57
C GLU A 27 1.16 9.35 14.54
N SER A 28 -0.11 9.18 14.17
CA SER A 28 -0.80 7.90 13.98
C SER A 28 -1.02 7.54 12.50
N HIS A 29 -0.26 8.12 11.57
CA HIS A 29 -0.43 7.91 10.12
C HIS A 29 -0.20 6.45 9.73
N GLY A 30 -1.21 5.86 9.09
CA GLY A 30 -1.17 4.46 8.61
C GLY A 30 0.03 4.18 7.70
N ALA A 31 0.42 5.15 6.86
CA ALA A 31 1.58 5.04 5.98
C ALA A 31 2.89 4.74 6.74
N ASN A 32 3.19 5.49 7.80
CA ASN A 32 4.38 5.29 8.62
C ASN A 32 4.34 3.97 9.40
N VAL A 33 3.16 3.53 9.83
CA VAL A 33 2.98 2.22 10.47
C VAL A 33 3.28 1.09 9.48
N VAL A 34 2.71 1.15 8.27
CA VAL A 34 2.97 0.18 7.20
C VAL A 34 4.44 0.17 6.82
N TYR A 35 5.03 1.34 6.57
CA TYR A 35 6.43 1.49 6.19
C TYR A 35 7.38 0.83 7.18
N ARG A 36 7.28 1.20 8.47
CA ARG A 36 8.13 0.65 9.54
C ARG A 36 7.96 -0.85 9.65
N ARG A 37 6.72 -1.34 9.65
CA ARG A 37 6.45 -2.76 9.85
C ARG A 37 6.95 -3.62 8.70
N LEU A 38 6.76 -3.19 7.44
CA LEU A 38 7.32 -3.89 6.28
C LEU A 38 8.86 -3.92 6.36
N ARG A 39 9.50 -2.83 6.77
CA ARG A 39 10.95 -2.80 6.96
C ARG A 39 11.40 -3.77 8.06
N GLU A 40 10.72 -3.78 9.21
CA GLU A 40 11.02 -4.68 10.34
C GLU A 40 10.97 -6.16 9.97
N VAL A 41 10.04 -6.56 9.09
CA VAL A 41 9.89 -7.97 8.67
C VAL A 41 10.71 -8.32 7.42
N GLY A 42 11.63 -7.42 7.02
CA GLY A 42 12.69 -7.69 6.04
C GLY A 42 12.35 -7.41 4.58
N TYR A 43 11.35 -6.59 4.28
CA TYR A 43 11.16 -6.06 2.92
C TYR A 43 12.16 -4.93 2.63
N GLU A 44 12.49 -4.74 1.36
CA GLU A 44 13.18 -3.53 0.91
C GLU A 44 12.12 -2.46 0.64
N VAL A 45 11.99 -1.50 1.56
CA VAL A 45 10.87 -0.55 1.55
C VAL A 45 11.37 0.85 1.18
N PHE A 46 10.61 1.53 0.32
CA PHE A 46 10.92 2.88 -0.16
C PHE A 46 9.81 3.83 0.23
N ALA A 47 10.15 4.92 0.93
CA ALA A 47 9.19 5.95 1.25
C ALA A 47 9.02 6.91 0.07
N VAL A 48 7.77 7.22 -0.27
CA VAL A 48 7.43 8.21 -1.29
C VAL A 48 6.71 9.39 -0.67
N ASN A 49 7.34 10.56 -0.75
CA ASN A 49 6.83 11.83 -0.26
C ASN A 49 7.43 12.99 -1.08
N PRO A 50 6.66 13.66 -1.96
CA PRO A 50 7.11 14.80 -2.76
C PRO A 50 7.60 16.02 -1.95
N HIS A 51 7.31 16.05 -0.65
CA HIS A 51 7.56 17.21 0.21
C HIS A 51 8.63 16.94 1.27
N ALA A 52 9.32 15.80 1.20
CA ALA A 52 10.33 15.40 2.16
C ALA A 52 11.50 14.69 1.48
N ALA A 53 12.73 15.08 1.82
CA ALA A 53 13.93 14.35 1.39
C ALA A 53 14.24 13.12 2.28
N THR A 54 13.73 13.12 3.52
CA THR A 54 14.00 12.07 4.51
C THR A 54 12.76 11.86 5.38
N VAL A 55 12.43 10.60 5.67
CA VAL A 55 11.38 10.18 6.61
C VAL A 55 11.85 8.92 7.34
N GLU A 56 11.49 8.76 8.62
CA GLU A 56 11.88 7.58 9.41
C GLU A 56 13.41 7.29 9.41
N GLY A 57 14.23 8.33 9.19
CA GLY A 57 15.69 8.23 9.06
C GLY A 57 16.21 7.75 7.70
N ASP A 58 15.31 7.40 6.76
CA ASP A 58 15.63 6.90 5.43
C ASP A 58 15.35 7.97 4.36
N ARG A 59 15.97 7.83 3.18
CA ARG A 59 15.69 8.68 2.02
C ARG A 59 14.22 8.52 1.60
N ALA A 60 13.54 9.64 1.39
CA ALA A 60 12.26 9.69 0.72
C ALA A 60 12.44 10.09 -0.74
N TYR A 61 11.64 9.49 -1.62
CA TYR A 61 11.60 9.77 -3.04
C TYR A 61 10.37 10.60 -3.37
N GLU A 62 10.49 11.50 -4.35
CA GLU A 62 9.37 12.37 -4.72
C GLU A 62 8.29 11.59 -5.48
N THR A 63 8.69 10.63 -6.31
CA THR A 63 7.80 9.80 -7.12
C THR A 63 8.29 8.35 -7.15
N LEU A 64 7.47 7.42 -7.65
CA LEU A 64 7.86 6.01 -7.81
C LEU A 64 9.03 5.86 -8.79
N GLY A 65 9.04 6.62 -9.88
CA GLY A 65 10.07 6.55 -10.92
C GLY A 65 11.45 7.05 -10.45
N ALA A 66 11.51 7.80 -9.35
CA ALA A 66 12.76 8.26 -8.76
C ALA A 66 13.49 7.16 -7.95
N ILE A 67 12.85 6.01 -7.70
CA ILE A 67 13.42 4.92 -6.91
C ILE A 67 14.42 4.13 -7.79
N PRO A 68 15.73 4.09 -7.42
CA PRO A 68 16.73 3.38 -8.21
C PRO A 68 16.44 1.89 -8.26
N GLY A 69 16.36 1.33 -9.48
CA GLY A 69 16.03 -0.08 -9.69
C GLY A 69 14.55 -0.43 -9.56
N GLY A 70 13.67 0.56 -9.40
CA GLY A 70 12.21 0.36 -9.36
C GLY A 70 11.72 -0.40 -8.14
N VAL A 71 10.44 -0.78 -8.17
CA VAL A 71 9.72 -1.54 -7.12
C VAL A 71 8.82 -2.60 -7.74
N ASP A 72 8.55 -3.66 -6.97
CA ASP A 72 7.68 -4.76 -7.39
C ASP A 72 6.20 -4.46 -7.06
N ALA A 73 5.96 -3.66 -6.02
CA ALA A 73 4.62 -3.34 -5.53
C ALA A 73 4.54 -1.96 -4.87
N VAL A 74 3.33 -1.39 -4.83
CA VAL A 74 3.05 -0.08 -4.24
C VAL A 74 1.93 -0.16 -3.21
N VAL A 75 2.18 0.34 -2.00
CA VAL A 75 1.13 0.69 -1.04
C VAL A 75 0.79 2.17 -1.20
N VAL A 76 -0.46 2.46 -1.55
CA VAL A 76 -1.01 3.82 -1.60
C VAL A 76 -1.61 4.14 -0.23
N ALA A 77 -0.96 5.03 0.52
CA ALA A 77 -1.43 5.48 1.84
C ALA A 77 -1.54 7.03 1.91
N THR A 78 -1.91 7.65 0.79
CA THR A 78 -2.21 9.09 0.66
C THR A 78 -3.71 9.38 0.77
N ARG A 79 -4.14 10.65 0.67
CA ARG A 79 -5.56 10.96 0.45
C ARG A 79 -6.06 10.34 -0.88
N PRO A 80 -7.35 9.97 -0.98
CA PRO A 80 -7.92 9.37 -2.20
C PRO A 80 -7.69 10.19 -3.47
N GLU A 81 -7.75 11.52 -3.37
CA GLU A 81 -7.52 12.44 -4.50
C GLU A 81 -6.13 12.30 -5.15
N HIS A 82 -5.16 11.69 -4.46
CA HIS A 82 -3.81 11.43 -4.98
C HIS A 82 -3.61 9.97 -5.44
N ALA A 83 -4.54 9.07 -5.13
CA ALA A 83 -4.43 7.66 -5.46
C ALA A 83 -4.36 7.44 -6.98
N ARG A 84 -5.18 8.17 -7.75
CA ARG A 84 -5.20 8.07 -9.22
C ARG A 84 -3.85 8.35 -9.85
N ALA A 85 -3.15 9.40 -9.40
CA ALA A 85 -1.83 9.75 -9.91
C ALA A 85 -0.80 8.66 -9.60
N THR A 86 -0.87 8.07 -8.40
CA THR A 86 0.02 6.96 -8.01
C THR A 86 -0.25 5.70 -8.83
N VAL A 87 -1.52 5.38 -9.10
CA VAL A 87 -1.88 4.24 -9.97
C VAL A 87 -1.40 4.46 -11.39
N GLN A 88 -1.57 5.69 -11.93
CA GLN A 88 -1.08 6.01 -13.26
C GLN A 88 0.44 5.82 -13.34
N GLU A 89 1.19 6.35 -12.36
CA GLU A 89 2.64 6.16 -12.34
C GLU A 89 3.03 4.68 -12.21
N ALA A 90 2.29 3.88 -11.43
CA ALA A 90 2.50 2.44 -11.33
C ALA A 90 2.29 1.73 -12.68
N ILE A 91 1.25 2.12 -13.45
CA ILE A 91 1.01 1.62 -14.81
C ILE A 91 2.19 1.97 -15.73
N ASP A 92 2.61 3.24 -15.73
CA ASP A 92 3.67 3.73 -16.61
C ASP A 92 5.02 3.04 -16.34
N LEU A 93 5.26 2.64 -15.09
CA LEU A 93 6.45 1.91 -14.65
C LEU A 93 6.33 0.38 -14.75
N GLY A 94 5.17 -0.14 -15.14
CA GLY A 94 4.94 -1.59 -15.26
C GLY A 94 4.85 -2.31 -13.90
N VAL A 95 4.48 -1.61 -12.82
CA VAL A 95 4.31 -2.21 -11.51
C VAL A 95 2.95 -2.92 -11.43
N GLY A 96 2.96 -4.25 -11.34
CA GLY A 96 1.74 -5.07 -11.43
C GLY A 96 0.86 -5.09 -10.18
N GLN A 97 1.39 -4.70 -9.01
CA GLN A 97 0.71 -4.88 -7.71
C GLN A 97 0.51 -3.53 -6.99
N VAL A 98 -0.74 -3.15 -6.74
CA VAL A 98 -1.09 -1.92 -6.01
C VAL A 98 -2.05 -2.23 -4.86
N TRP A 99 -1.78 -1.67 -3.68
CA TRP A 99 -2.64 -1.77 -2.51
C TRP A 99 -3.03 -0.38 -2.01
N MET A 100 -4.30 -0.01 -2.10
CA MET A 100 -4.84 1.19 -1.49
C MET A 100 -5.22 0.93 -0.03
N HIS A 101 -4.47 1.53 0.89
CA HIS A 101 -4.66 1.35 2.32
C HIS A 101 -6.01 1.93 2.76
N ARG A 102 -6.79 1.15 3.51
CA ARG A 102 -7.99 1.62 4.21
C ARG A 102 -8.11 0.96 5.57
N SER A 103 -8.11 1.78 6.62
CA SER A 103 -8.28 1.33 7.99
C SER A 103 -9.72 1.61 8.45
N VAL A 104 -9.89 2.15 9.66
CA VAL A 104 -11.20 2.49 10.23
C VAL A 104 -11.89 3.68 9.55
N ASP A 105 -11.13 4.50 8.82
CA ASP A 105 -11.58 5.69 8.10
C ASP A 105 -11.77 5.43 6.59
N ARG A 106 -11.96 6.50 5.80
CA ARG A 106 -12.09 6.41 4.34
C ARG A 106 -10.81 5.92 3.64
N GLY A 107 -9.65 6.00 4.29
CA GLY A 107 -8.37 5.56 3.73
C GLY A 107 -7.99 6.27 2.44
N SER A 108 -7.29 5.55 1.59
CA SER A 108 -6.73 5.97 0.30
C SER A 108 -7.47 5.42 -0.90
N VAL A 109 -8.61 4.75 -0.68
CA VAL A 109 -9.36 4.07 -1.74
C VAL A 109 -10.08 5.10 -2.58
N ASP A 110 -9.86 5.01 -3.89
CA ASP A 110 -10.53 5.80 -4.92
C ASP A 110 -11.03 4.84 -6.02
N ASP A 111 -12.33 4.91 -6.33
CA ASP A 111 -12.99 3.97 -7.24
C ASP A 111 -12.48 4.14 -8.68
N ASP A 112 -12.17 5.38 -9.08
CA ASP A 112 -11.65 5.68 -10.41
C ASP A 112 -10.21 5.20 -10.59
N ALA A 113 -9.36 5.35 -9.57
CA ALA A 113 -8.02 4.80 -9.53
C ALA A 113 -8.06 3.26 -9.54
N THR A 114 -8.99 2.65 -8.81
CA THR A 114 -9.18 1.20 -8.78
C THR A 114 -9.56 0.67 -10.15
N ARG A 115 -10.54 1.29 -10.80
CA ARG A 115 -10.96 0.95 -12.17
C ARG A 115 -9.81 1.10 -13.16
N LEU A 116 -9.11 2.23 -13.13
CA LEU A 116 -7.97 2.51 -14.01
C LEU A 116 -6.89 1.42 -13.93
N GLY A 117 -6.49 1.03 -12.72
CA GLY A 117 -5.47 0.00 -12.53
C GLY A 117 -5.91 -1.36 -13.06
N ARG A 118 -7.13 -1.80 -12.72
CA ARG A 118 -7.68 -3.08 -13.19
C ARG A 118 -7.82 -3.13 -14.71
N GLU A 119 -8.24 -2.03 -15.36
CA GLU A 119 -8.33 -1.93 -16.83
C GLU A 119 -6.96 -2.07 -17.52
N HIS A 120 -5.87 -1.73 -16.83
CA HIS A 120 -4.49 -1.87 -17.32
C HIS A 120 -3.79 -3.13 -16.81
N GLY A 121 -4.53 -4.07 -16.22
CA GLY A 121 -4.01 -5.38 -15.82
C GLY A 121 -3.28 -5.41 -14.47
N LEU A 122 -3.36 -4.35 -13.66
CA LEU A 122 -2.83 -4.36 -12.30
C LEU A 122 -3.76 -5.16 -11.37
N THR A 123 -3.18 -5.87 -10.42
CA THR A 123 -3.91 -6.34 -9.24
C THR A 123 -4.05 -5.17 -8.27
N VAL A 124 -5.28 -4.67 -8.10
CA VAL A 124 -5.57 -3.55 -7.19
C VAL A 124 -6.36 -4.01 -5.98
N ILE A 125 -5.72 -4.03 -4.82
CA ILE A 125 -6.35 -4.29 -3.52
C ILE A 125 -6.88 -2.96 -2.96
N ASP A 126 -8.19 -2.78 -2.96
CA ASP A 126 -8.92 -1.54 -2.65
C ASP A 126 -9.49 -1.52 -1.22
N GLY A 127 -8.62 -1.82 -0.25
CA GLY A 127 -8.90 -1.61 1.17
C GLY A 127 -8.14 -2.55 2.10
N GLY A 128 -8.35 -2.35 3.39
CA GLY A 128 -7.61 -3.05 4.43
C GLY A 128 -6.17 -2.55 4.57
N CYS A 129 -5.36 -3.31 5.30
CA CYS A 129 -3.97 -2.99 5.56
C CYS A 129 -3.09 -4.19 5.19
N PRO A 130 -1.94 -4.00 4.51
CA PRO A 130 -0.99 -5.09 4.24
C PRO A 130 -0.58 -5.84 5.51
N LEU A 131 -0.56 -5.15 6.64
CA LEU A 131 -0.22 -5.71 7.96
C LEU A 131 -1.29 -6.66 8.50
N MET A 132 -2.40 -6.89 7.81
CA MET A 132 -3.40 -7.88 8.20
C MET A 132 -3.07 -9.29 7.70
N TYR A 133 -2.08 -9.43 6.80
CA TYR A 133 -1.82 -10.66 6.05
C TYR A 133 -0.37 -11.14 6.14
N GLY A 134 -0.18 -12.43 5.86
CA GLY A 134 1.12 -13.08 5.73
C GLY A 134 2.13 -12.78 6.85
N ARG A 135 3.40 -12.62 6.45
CA ARG A 135 4.52 -12.30 7.35
C ARG A 135 4.46 -10.89 7.94
N ALA A 136 3.73 -9.97 7.30
CA ALA A 136 3.56 -8.61 7.80
C ALA A 136 2.65 -8.56 9.04
N ALA A 137 1.80 -9.58 9.23
CA ALA A 137 0.77 -9.56 10.25
C ALA A 137 1.23 -9.77 11.68
N ASP A 138 1.12 -8.70 12.48
CA ASP A 138 1.19 -8.76 13.95
C ASP A 138 -0.15 -9.18 14.58
N ARG A 139 -0.11 -9.46 15.89
CA ARG A 139 -1.28 -9.93 16.65
C ARG A 139 -2.45 -8.94 16.61
N GLY A 140 -2.18 -7.64 16.68
CA GLY A 140 -3.20 -6.60 16.66
C GLY A 140 -3.90 -6.53 15.31
N HIS A 141 -3.13 -6.50 14.22
CA HIS A 141 -3.69 -6.46 12.87
C HIS A 141 -4.43 -7.75 12.49
N ARG A 142 -4.08 -8.92 13.03
CA ARG A 142 -4.87 -10.16 12.84
C ARG A 142 -6.26 -10.05 13.47
N VAL A 143 -6.36 -9.49 14.67
CA VAL A 143 -7.65 -9.25 15.35
C VAL A 143 -8.46 -8.20 14.57
N MET A 144 -7.81 -7.12 14.13
CA MET A 144 -8.41 -6.09 13.30
C MET A 144 -8.96 -6.65 11.99
N CYS A 145 -8.18 -7.49 11.30
CA CYS A 145 -8.58 -8.15 10.06
C CYS A 145 -9.88 -8.94 10.23
N ARG A 146 -9.97 -9.75 11.31
CA ARG A 146 -11.17 -10.54 11.62
C ARG A 146 -12.38 -9.64 11.86
N LEU A 147 -12.23 -8.57 12.63
CA LEU A 147 -13.31 -7.62 12.92
C LEU A 147 -13.76 -6.87 11.65
N MET A 148 -12.82 -6.40 10.84
CA MET A 148 -13.12 -5.62 9.63
C MET A 148 -13.71 -6.49 8.52
N THR A 149 -13.33 -7.76 8.44
CA THR A 149 -13.95 -8.75 7.54
C THR A 149 -15.41 -9.03 7.94
N LEU A 150 -15.67 -9.18 9.25
CA LEU A 150 -17.03 -9.38 9.77
C LEU A 150 -17.94 -8.17 9.52
N THR A 151 -17.38 -6.97 9.63
CA THR A 151 -18.09 -5.69 9.42
C THR A 151 -18.08 -5.20 7.97
N ARG A 152 -17.57 -6.00 7.02
CA ARG A 152 -17.47 -5.69 5.57
C ARG A 152 -16.72 -4.39 5.24
N ARG A 153 -15.77 -3.98 6.09
CA ARG A 153 -14.89 -2.83 5.83
C ARG A 153 -13.65 -3.18 5.01
N VAL A 154 -13.36 -4.47 4.87
CA VAL A 154 -12.32 -5.02 3.98
C VAL A 154 -13.03 -5.78 2.84
N PRO A 155 -12.61 -5.58 1.58
CA PRO A 155 -13.20 -6.31 0.45
C PRO A 155 -12.97 -7.82 0.61
N ARG A 156 -13.88 -8.64 0.09
CA ARG A 156 -13.72 -10.10 0.14
C ARG A 156 -12.94 -10.63 -1.06
N GLU A 157 -13.05 -9.94 -2.18
CA GLU A 157 -12.54 -10.33 -3.48
C GLU A 157 -11.95 -9.10 -4.16
N VAL A 158 -11.02 -9.36 -5.08
CA VAL A 158 -10.24 -8.41 -5.88
C VAL A 158 -10.40 -8.75 -7.36
#